data_AF-A0A2H0QLI2-F1
#
_entry.id   AF-A0A2H0QLI2-F1
#
_cell.length_a   1.000
_cell.length_b   1.000
_cell.length_c   1.000
_cell.angle_alpha   90.00
_cell.angle_beta   90.00
_cell.angle_gamma   90.00
#
_symmetry.space_group_name_H-M   'P 1'
#
loop_
_entity.id
_entity.type
_entity.pdbx_description
1 polymer ?
#
loop_
_entity_poly.entity_id
_entity_poly.type
_entity_poly.pdbx_seq_one_letter_code
_entity_poly.pdbx_strand_id
1 'polypeptide(L)'
;MKFIELIWYYMLLIPTWTALTVHNTWGILNVFFIVWLRPMKGGMVDSDHPIVTGINPETGKTIWNDNVIYRSERKRNFNESDEQILATVGNHMSKMIEKSASHDLYPHGIPDRMPPAINYIHGGVQYNGGFLIFDDVKDAIRHFSDWKFRKEFWRFILVEKREPVTVLRDKNYNREEFLEFVCFLRSMFPYFSNSNGNKKRIG
;
A
#
# COMPACT_ATOMS: atom_id res chain seq x y z
N MET A 1 0.42 -15.15 -23.03
CA MET A 1 1.76 -14.53 -23.12
C MET A 1 2.40 -14.97 -24.43
N LYS A 2 2.91 -14.04 -25.23
CA LYS A 2 3.61 -14.38 -26.47
C LYS A 2 4.98 -15.00 -26.14
N PHE A 3 5.50 -15.89 -26.98
CA PHE A 3 6.78 -16.59 -26.74
C PHE A 3 7.94 -15.63 -26.41
N ILE A 4 8.02 -14.48 -27.10
CA ILE A 4 9.01 -13.43 -26.84
C ILE A 4 8.90 -12.86 -25.41
N GLU A 5 7.68 -12.64 -24.91
CA GLU A 5 7.45 -12.13 -23.56
C GLU A 5 7.91 -13.13 -22.50
N LEU A 6 7.79 -14.43 -22.79
CA LEU A 6 8.26 -15.51 -21.91
C LEU A 6 9.79 -15.53 -21.82
N ILE A 7 10.50 -15.33 -22.94
CA ILE A 7 11.97 -15.22 -22.92
C ILE A 7 12.40 -14.01 -22.09
N TRP A 8 11.78 -12.84 -22.32
CA TRP A 8 12.07 -11.64 -21.53
C TRP A 8 11.81 -11.85 -20.04
N TYR A 9 10.71 -12.50 -19.67
CA TYR A 9 10.40 -12.82 -18.29
C TYR A 9 11.52 -13.65 -17.63
N TYR A 10 11.94 -14.76 -18.26
CA TYR A 10 13.00 -15.60 -17.69
C TYR A 10 14.35 -14.91 -17.62
N MET A 11 14.72 -14.11 -18.63
CA MET A 11 15.97 -13.33 -18.61
C MET A 11 15.99 -12.28 -17.50
N LEU A 12 14.84 -11.65 -17.23
CA LEU A 12 14.73 -10.59 -16.23
C LEU A 12 14.48 -11.10 -14.81
N LEU A 13 14.20 -12.39 -14.64
CA LEU A 13 13.86 -12.96 -13.34
C LEU A 13 14.98 -12.73 -12.32
N ILE A 14 16.22 -13.18 -12.61
CA ILE A 14 17.35 -13.03 -11.69
C ILE A 14 17.62 -11.54 -11.37
N PRO A 15 17.78 -10.63 -12.37
CA PRO A 15 17.93 -9.21 -12.09
C PRO A 15 16.81 -8.60 -11.24
N THR A 16 15.56 -8.99 -11.50
CA THR A 16 14.39 -8.49 -10.76
C THR A 16 14.44 -8.90 -9.30
N TRP A 17 14.74 -10.18 -9.04
CA TRP A 17 14.89 -10.68 -7.68
C TRP A 17 16.10 -10.06 -6.96
N THR A 18 17.22 -9.86 -7.63
CA THR A 18 18.37 -9.15 -7.04
C THR A 18 18.01 -7.71 -6.66
N ALA A 19 17.37 -6.97 -7.58
CA ALA A 19 16.93 -5.59 -7.32
C ALA A 19 15.90 -5.54 -6.17
N LEU A 20 14.98 -6.51 -6.12
CA LEU A 20 14.02 -6.67 -5.02
C LEU A 20 14.71 -6.91 -3.68
N THR A 21 15.67 -7.83 -3.63
CA THR A 21 16.43 -8.08 -2.41
C THR A 21 17.14 -6.82 -1.93
N VAL A 22 17.83 -6.11 -2.82
CA VAL A 22 18.52 -4.86 -2.46
C VAL A 22 17.52 -3.80 -1.95
N HIS A 23 16.42 -3.59 -2.66
CA HIS A 23 15.39 -2.62 -2.28
C HIS A 23 14.76 -2.96 -0.92
N ASN A 24 14.38 -4.22 -0.70
CA ASN A 24 13.79 -4.67 0.56
C ASN A 24 14.78 -4.57 1.71
N THR A 25 16.03 -4.99 1.51
CA THR A 25 17.09 -4.85 2.52
C THR A 25 17.29 -3.38 2.87
N TRP A 26 17.36 -2.49 1.89
CA TRP A 26 17.46 -1.05 2.13
C TRP A 26 16.26 -0.50 2.92
N GLY A 27 15.03 -0.89 2.55
CA GLY A 27 13.81 -0.51 3.27
C GLY A 27 13.81 -1.00 4.72
N ILE A 28 14.19 -2.26 4.96
CA ILE A 28 14.33 -2.85 6.29
C ILE A 28 15.35 -2.06 7.12
N LEU A 29 16.53 -1.78 6.56
CA LEU A 29 17.56 -1.01 7.25
C LEU A 29 17.10 0.40 7.63
N ASN A 30 16.32 1.06 6.77
CA ASN A 30 15.71 2.36 7.09
C ASN A 30 14.69 2.25 8.23
N VAL A 31 13.85 1.22 8.23
CA VAL A 31 12.91 0.98 9.35
C VAL A 31 13.69 0.71 10.64
N PHE A 32 14.72 -0.13 10.61
CA PHE A 32 15.59 -0.35 11.78
C PHE A 32 16.23 0.94 12.26
N PHE A 33 16.69 1.79 11.34
CA PHE A 33 17.29 3.08 11.67
C PHE A 33 16.31 3.98 12.43
N ILE A 34 15.08 4.16 11.93
CA ILE A 34 14.08 5.07 12.52
C ILE A 34 13.36 4.51 13.75
N VAL A 35 13.51 3.21 14.03
CA VAL A 35 12.95 2.56 15.23
C VAL A 35 13.99 2.45 16.34
N TRP A 36 15.25 2.12 16.01
CA TRP A 36 16.26 1.75 17.01
C TRP A 36 17.43 2.73 17.11
N LEU A 37 17.98 3.18 15.98
CA LEU A 37 19.21 4.00 16.00
C LEU A 37 18.91 5.50 16.13
N ARG A 38 17.84 5.97 15.49
CA ARG A 38 17.28 7.32 15.64
C ARG A 38 15.76 7.23 15.75
N PRO A 39 15.25 6.80 16.93
CA PRO A 39 13.83 6.57 17.12
C PRO A 39 13.00 7.82 16.81
N MET A 40 12.06 7.71 15.87
CA MET A 40 11.04 8.75 15.70
C MET A 40 10.15 8.79 16.95
N LYS A 41 9.94 9.98 17.49
CA LYS A 41 9.13 10.19 18.68
C LYS A 41 7.66 10.28 18.30
N GLY A 42 6.76 9.89 19.19
CA GLY A 42 5.35 10.24 19.04
C GLY A 42 5.13 11.74 19.27
N GLY A 43 4.00 12.26 18.80
CA GLY A 43 3.69 13.70 18.85
C GLY A 43 4.47 14.56 17.86
N MET A 44 5.02 13.97 16.79
CA MET A 44 5.69 14.75 15.73
C MET A 44 4.71 15.40 14.74
N VAL A 45 3.44 15.04 14.80
CA VAL A 45 2.34 15.60 14.00
C VAL A 45 1.12 15.74 14.89
N ASP A 46 0.38 16.83 14.70
CA ASP A 46 -0.86 17.07 15.43
C ASP A 46 -2.00 16.20 14.90
N SER A 47 -2.96 15.90 15.78
CA SER A 47 -4.10 15.03 15.47
C SER A 47 -5.03 15.59 14.39
N ASP A 48 -5.04 16.90 14.17
CA ASP A 48 -5.80 17.58 13.12
C ASP A 48 -5.05 17.62 11.78
N HIS A 49 -3.76 17.25 11.76
CA HIS A 49 -2.94 17.32 10.56
C HIS A 49 -3.52 16.41 9.44
N PRO A 50 -3.53 16.85 8.17
CA PRO A 50 -4.09 16.06 7.05
C PRO A 50 -3.56 14.63 6.92
N ILE A 51 -2.27 14.44 7.21
CA ILE A 51 -1.63 13.12 7.22
C ILE A 51 -2.19 12.17 8.28
N VAL A 52 -2.83 12.69 9.32
CA VAL A 52 -3.53 11.95 10.37
C VAL A 52 -4.98 11.74 9.98
N THR A 53 -5.69 12.82 9.64
CA THR A 53 -7.14 12.81 9.42
C THR A 53 -7.55 12.22 8.07
N GLY A 54 -6.68 12.29 7.06
CA GLY A 54 -7.02 11.94 5.68
C GLY A 54 -7.90 12.99 4.99
N ILE A 55 -8.10 14.15 5.62
CA ILE A 55 -8.92 15.25 5.08
C ILE A 55 -8.04 16.15 4.22
N ASN A 56 -8.47 16.40 2.98
CA ASN A 56 -7.85 17.38 2.12
C ASN A 56 -8.23 18.79 2.60
N PRO A 57 -7.27 19.65 2.98
CA PRO A 57 -7.56 20.99 3.50
C PRO A 57 -8.22 21.91 2.46
N GLU A 58 -8.04 21.65 1.16
CA GLU A 58 -8.64 22.46 0.09
C GLU A 58 -10.13 22.15 -0.11
N THR A 59 -10.52 20.89 0.06
CA THR A 59 -11.90 20.44 -0.23
C THR A 59 -12.73 20.15 1.02
N GLY A 60 -12.08 19.99 2.18
CA GLY A 60 -12.72 19.55 3.43
C GLY A 60 -13.22 18.11 3.39
N LYS A 61 -12.87 17.34 2.35
CA LYS A 61 -13.32 15.95 2.15
C LYS A 61 -12.17 14.97 2.33
N THR A 62 -12.49 13.70 2.50
CA THR A 62 -11.48 12.64 2.54
C THR A 62 -10.80 12.48 1.19
N ILE A 63 -9.46 12.39 1.19
CA ILE A 63 -8.63 12.36 -0.03
C ILE A 63 -8.64 11.00 -0.74
N TRP A 64 -9.12 9.94 -0.10
CA TRP A 64 -8.95 8.56 -0.58
C TRP A 64 -9.62 8.27 -1.92
N ASN A 65 -10.76 8.90 -2.20
CA ASN A 65 -11.44 8.74 -3.49
C ASN A 65 -10.71 9.47 -4.62
N ASP A 66 -10.13 10.63 -4.32
CA ASP A 66 -9.34 11.44 -5.25
C ASP A 66 -8.01 10.75 -5.58
N ASN A 67 -7.52 9.93 -4.64
CA ASN A 67 -6.30 9.14 -4.79
C ASN A 67 -6.46 7.83 -5.55
N VAL A 68 -7.64 7.53 -6.09
CA VAL A 68 -7.84 6.32 -6.90
C VAL A 68 -7.29 6.53 -8.30
N ILE A 69 -6.23 5.79 -8.61
CA ILE A 69 -5.57 5.84 -9.92
C ILE A 69 -6.10 4.78 -10.89
N TYR A 70 -6.77 3.75 -10.38
CA TYR A 70 -7.35 2.71 -11.21
C TYR A 70 -8.51 1.98 -10.53
N ARG A 71 -9.56 1.68 -11.30
CA ARG A 71 -10.68 0.82 -10.91
C ARG A 71 -10.92 -0.20 -12.01
N SER A 72 -10.83 -1.49 -11.70
CA SER A 72 -11.29 -2.51 -12.63
C SER A 72 -12.81 -2.49 -12.72
N GLU A 73 -13.35 -2.94 -13.85
CA GLU A 73 -14.78 -3.15 -14.03
C GLU A 73 -15.32 -4.16 -13.01
N ARG A 74 -16.45 -3.82 -12.38
CA ARG A 74 -17.15 -4.73 -11.47
C ARG A 74 -17.83 -5.83 -12.27
N LYS A 75 -17.36 -7.06 -12.17
CA LYS A 75 -17.94 -8.22 -12.87
C LYS A 75 -19.05 -8.90 -12.09
N ARG A 76 -19.18 -8.58 -10.80
CA ARG A 76 -20.23 -9.09 -9.91
C ARG A 76 -20.69 -8.03 -8.94
N ASN A 77 -21.83 -8.29 -8.31
CA ASN A 77 -22.35 -7.45 -7.24
C ASN A 77 -21.55 -7.68 -5.96
N PHE A 78 -21.17 -6.59 -5.30
CA PHE A 78 -20.55 -6.58 -3.98
C PHE A 78 -21.44 -5.81 -3.03
N ASN A 79 -21.40 -6.18 -1.75
CA ASN A 79 -22.22 -5.55 -0.72
C ASN A 79 -21.82 -4.08 -0.46
N GLU A 80 -20.57 -3.73 -0.72
CA GLU A 80 -20.02 -2.39 -0.50
C GLU A 80 -19.68 -1.70 -1.82
N SER A 81 -19.88 -0.38 -1.86
CA SER A 81 -19.38 0.48 -2.93
C SER A 81 -17.86 0.65 -2.83
N ASP A 82 -17.22 1.11 -3.91
CA ASP A 82 -15.76 1.36 -3.89
C ASP A 82 -15.44 2.45 -2.86
N GLU A 83 -16.29 3.47 -2.75
CA GLU A 83 -16.16 4.57 -1.80
C GLU A 83 -16.23 4.07 -0.35
N GLN A 84 -17.14 3.13 -0.05
CA GLN A 84 -17.24 2.53 1.29
C GLN A 84 -16.01 1.68 1.62
N ILE A 85 -15.50 0.91 0.66
CA ILE A 85 -14.29 0.10 0.82
C ILE A 85 -13.08 1.02 1.07
N LEU A 86 -12.90 2.06 0.26
CA LEU A 86 -11.82 3.03 0.40
C LEU A 86 -11.92 3.77 1.73
N ALA A 87 -13.13 4.18 2.13
CA ALA A 87 -13.36 4.77 3.45
C ALA A 87 -12.94 3.83 4.57
N THR A 88 -13.27 2.53 4.47
CA THR A 88 -12.85 1.54 5.46
C THR A 88 -11.33 1.40 5.54
N VAL A 89 -10.66 1.29 4.39
CA VAL A 89 -9.21 1.14 4.28
C VAL A 89 -8.48 2.39 4.78
N GLY A 90 -8.90 3.57 4.31
CA GLY A 90 -8.35 4.85 4.70
C GLY A 90 -8.52 5.14 6.20
N ASN A 91 -9.71 4.92 6.75
CA ASN A 91 -9.96 5.07 8.19
C ASN A 91 -9.10 4.14 9.02
N HIS A 92 -8.87 2.90 8.57
CA HIS A 92 -7.99 1.97 9.29
C HIS A 92 -6.56 2.53 9.36
N MET A 93 -6.02 3.02 8.25
CA MET A 93 -4.66 3.58 8.21
C MET A 93 -4.54 4.90 8.98
N SER A 94 -5.56 5.77 8.88
CA SER A 94 -5.67 7.01 9.66
C SER A 94 -5.63 6.73 11.17
N LYS A 95 -6.39 5.73 11.65
CA LYS A 95 -6.35 5.31 13.07
C LYS A 95 -5.00 4.77 13.51
N MET A 96 -4.21 4.19 12.60
CA MET A 96 -2.85 3.73 12.93
C MET A 96 -1.92 4.91 13.22
N ILE A 97 -1.95 5.95 12.38
CA ILE A 97 -1.13 7.15 12.59
C ILE A 97 -1.63 8.01 13.76
N GLU A 98 -2.95 8.10 13.97
CA GLU A 98 -3.57 8.85 15.07
C GLU A 98 -2.99 8.46 16.44
N LYS A 99 -2.70 7.17 16.65
CA LYS A 99 -2.05 6.70 17.90
C LYS A 99 -0.72 7.37 18.20
N SER A 100 -0.01 7.87 17.19
CA SER A 100 1.26 8.55 17.35
C SER A 100 1.19 10.05 17.13
N ALA A 101 0.00 10.60 16.87
CA ALA A 101 -0.22 12.03 16.78
C ALA A 101 -0.27 12.68 18.18
N SER A 102 0.05 13.98 18.26
CA SER A 102 -0.14 14.77 19.49
C SER A 102 -1.62 15.07 19.72
N HIS A 103 -2.03 14.88 20.97
CA HIS A 103 -3.31 15.32 21.51
C HIS A 103 -3.09 16.05 22.83
N ASP A 104 -4.06 16.86 23.26
CA ASP A 104 -4.01 17.58 24.53
C ASP A 104 -3.74 16.65 25.74
N LEU A 105 -4.36 15.46 25.74
CA LEU A 105 -4.17 14.44 26.78
C LEU A 105 -2.89 13.61 26.58
N TYR A 106 -2.40 13.53 25.35
CA TYR A 106 -1.29 12.68 24.94
C TYR A 106 -0.35 13.46 24.01
N PRO A 107 0.48 14.39 24.53
CA PRO A 107 1.33 15.24 23.71
C PRO A 107 2.41 14.46 22.92
N HIS A 108 2.66 13.22 23.31
CA HIS A 108 3.60 12.30 22.64
C HIS A 108 2.91 11.10 22.00
N GLY A 109 1.60 11.17 21.78
CA GLY A 109 0.80 10.06 21.29
C GLY A 109 0.41 9.05 22.38
N ILE A 110 -0.49 8.16 21.99
CA ILE A 110 -1.05 7.11 22.83
C ILE A 110 -0.02 5.99 22.95
N PRO A 111 0.29 5.50 24.17
CA PRO A 111 1.13 4.33 24.33
C PRO A 111 0.59 3.12 23.56
N ASP A 112 1.39 2.59 22.62
CA ASP A 112 1.08 1.39 21.85
C ASP A 112 2.31 0.47 21.80
N ARG A 113 2.09 -0.82 21.53
CA ARG A 113 3.16 -1.80 21.29
C ARG A 113 3.92 -1.51 20.01
N MET A 114 3.26 -0.88 19.04
CA MET A 114 3.86 -0.51 17.76
C MET A 114 4.64 0.80 17.91
N PRO A 115 5.92 0.87 17.48
CA PRO A 115 6.70 2.10 17.56
C PRO A 115 6.08 3.24 16.73
N PRO A 116 6.18 4.51 17.17
CA PRO A 116 5.63 5.65 16.43
C PRO A 116 6.07 5.74 14.97
N ALA A 117 7.33 5.41 14.70
CA ALA A 117 7.88 5.35 13.35
C ALA A 117 7.04 4.48 12.39
N ILE A 118 6.56 3.33 12.86
CA ILE A 118 5.75 2.42 12.04
C ILE A 118 4.35 3.00 11.80
N ASN A 119 3.76 3.64 12.80
CA ASN A 119 2.48 4.33 12.65
C ASN A 119 2.55 5.46 11.61
N TYR A 120 3.64 6.24 11.61
CA TYR A 120 3.83 7.33 10.65
C TYR A 120 3.93 6.87 9.19
N ILE A 121 4.47 5.67 8.93
CA ILE A 121 4.52 5.12 7.56
C ILE A 121 3.12 5.00 6.97
N HIS A 122 2.11 4.62 7.77
CA HIS A 122 0.73 4.49 7.31
C HIS A 122 0.11 5.86 6.91
N GLY A 123 0.61 6.97 7.48
CA GLY A 123 0.20 8.31 7.08
C GLY A 123 0.55 8.64 5.64
N GLY A 124 1.76 8.25 5.20
CA GLY A 124 2.18 8.40 3.80
C GLY A 124 1.29 7.61 2.84
N VAL A 125 0.92 6.39 3.22
CA VAL A 125 0.04 5.52 2.43
C VAL A 125 -1.37 6.07 2.35
N GLN A 126 -1.97 6.46 3.47
CA GLN A 126 -3.37 6.89 3.48
C GLN A 126 -3.58 8.24 2.80
N TYR A 127 -2.66 9.19 3.00
CA TYR A 127 -2.81 10.55 2.47
C TYR A 127 -2.31 10.68 1.03
N ASN A 128 -1.19 10.05 0.68
CA ASN A 128 -0.54 10.22 -0.62
C ASN A 128 -0.50 8.94 -1.48
N GLY A 129 -0.95 7.79 -0.96
CA GLY A 129 -0.96 6.54 -1.73
C GLY A 129 -1.83 6.63 -2.99
N GLY A 130 -1.51 5.83 -4.00
CA GLY A 130 -2.34 5.65 -5.20
C GLY A 130 -3.13 4.35 -5.08
N PHE A 131 -4.46 4.44 -4.99
CA PHE A 131 -5.32 3.27 -4.80
C PHE A 131 -5.68 2.61 -6.14
N LEU A 132 -5.49 1.30 -6.23
CA LEU A 132 -5.92 0.47 -7.34
C LEU A 132 -6.95 -0.54 -6.84
N ILE A 133 -8.14 -0.55 -7.43
CA ILE A 133 -9.26 -1.36 -6.96
C ILE A 133 -9.52 -2.49 -7.94
N PHE A 134 -9.58 -3.71 -7.42
CA PHE A 134 -9.87 -4.93 -8.18
C PHE A 134 -10.98 -5.75 -7.53
N ASP A 135 -11.66 -6.59 -8.30
CA ASP A 135 -12.69 -7.48 -7.77
C ASP A 135 -12.09 -8.50 -6.79
N ASP A 136 -11.01 -9.17 -7.19
CA ASP A 136 -10.30 -10.19 -6.41
C ASP A 136 -8.83 -10.34 -6.89
N VAL A 137 -8.11 -11.30 -6.30
CA VAL A 137 -6.72 -11.60 -6.65
C VAL A 137 -6.56 -11.92 -8.14
N LYS A 138 -7.46 -12.74 -8.71
CA LYS A 138 -7.35 -13.18 -10.11
C LYS A 138 -7.55 -12.00 -11.05
N ASP A 139 -8.46 -11.10 -10.71
CA ASP A 139 -8.66 -9.86 -11.46
C ASP A 139 -7.44 -8.93 -11.37
N ALA A 140 -6.82 -8.80 -10.19
CA ALA A 140 -5.59 -8.04 -10.04
C ALA A 140 -4.45 -8.63 -10.89
N ILE A 141 -4.18 -9.94 -10.78
CA ILE A 141 -3.14 -10.64 -11.58
C ILE A 141 -3.39 -10.44 -13.07
N ARG A 142 -4.63 -10.55 -13.53
CA ARG A 142 -4.99 -10.34 -14.94
C ARG A 142 -4.56 -8.96 -15.44
N HIS A 143 -4.84 -7.90 -14.68
CA HIS A 143 -4.46 -6.54 -15.08
C HIS A 143 -2.94 -6.32 -14.98
N PHE A 144 -2.29 -6.72 -13.89
CA PHE A 144 -0.84 -6.63 -13.79
C PHE A 144 -0.10 -7.54 -14.78
N SER A 145 -0.76 -8.53 -15.37
CA SER A 145 -0.22 -9.35 -16.45
C SER A 145 -0.31 -8.64 -17.82
N ASP A 146 -1.19 -7.66 -17.98
CA ASP A 146 -1.31 -6.87 -19.21
C ASP A 146 -0.16 -5.86 -19.34
N TRP A 147 0.47 -5.83 -20.50
CA TRP A 147 1.66 -5.01 -20.72
C TRP A 147 1.36 -3.51 -20.70
N LYS A 148 0.18 -3.09 -21.18
CA LYS A 148 -0.20 -1.67 -21.21
C LYS A 148 -0.42 -1.19 -19.79
N PHE A 149 -1.15 -1.98 -19.01
CA PHE A 149 -1.38 -1.70 -17.60
C PHE A 149 -0.05 -1.61 -16.84
N ARG A 150 0.85 -2.58 -17.01
CA ARG A 150 2.18 -2.54 -16.37
C ARG A 150 2.97 -1.30 -16.73
N LYS A 151 2.95 -0.89 -18.00
CA LYS A 151 3.68 0.30 -18.45
C LYS A 151 3.18 1.56 -17.76
N GLU A 152 1.87 1.73 -17.65
CA GLU A 152 1.27 2.87 -16.94
C GLU A 152 1.51 2.80 -15.43
N PHE A 153 1.42 1.61 -14.84
CA PHE A 153 1.75 1.39 -13.44
C PHE A 153 3.21 1.75 -13.14
N TRP A 154 4.15 1.31 -13.97
CA TRP A 154 5.56 1.71 -13.87
C TRP A 154 5.76 3.22 -14.03
N ARG A 155 5.05 3.85 -14.97
CA ARG A 155 5.10 5.32 -15.16
C ARG A 155 4.63 6.05 -13.89
N PHE A 156 3.52 5.62 -13.29
CA PHE A 156 3.02 6.16 -12.03
C PHE A 156 4.09 6.11 -10.93
N ILE A 157 4.74 4.96 -10.74
CA ILE A 157 5.77 4.79 -9.70
C ILE A 157 6.99 5.68 -9.95
N LEU A 158 7.46 5.76 -11.19
CA LEU A 158 8.67 6.54 -11.53
C LEU A 158 8.43 8.06 -11.50
N VAL A 159 7.25 8.50 -11.93
CA VAL A 159 6.92 9.92 -12.09
C VAL A 159 6.30 10.50 -10.82
N GLU A 160 5.24 9.87 -10.31
CA GLU A 160 4.52 10.38 -9.15
C GLU A 160 5.20 10.01 -7.82
N LYS A 161 6.00 8.94 -7.80
CA LYS A 161 6.73 8.46 -6.60
C LYS A 161 5.82 8.24 -5.39
N ARG A 162 4.57 7.87 -5.64
CA ARG A 162 3.55 7.54 -4.65
C ARG A 162 3.50 6.04 -4.41
N GLU A 163 3.15 5.64 -3.19
CA GLU A 163 3.03 4.23 -2.83
C GLU A 163 1.75 3.63 -3.43
N PRO A 164 1.82 2.52 -4.20
CA PRO A 164 0.65 1.88 -4.76
C PRO A 164 -0.05 0.99 -3.73
N VAL A 165 -1.36 1.15 -3.58
CA VAL A 165 -2.18 0.37 -2.65
C VAL A 165 -3.17 -0.47 -3.45
N THR A 166 -3.00 -1.78 -3.44
CA THR A 166 -3.96 -2.71 -4.05
C THR A 166 -5.09 -2.99 -3.08
N VAL A 167 -6.32 -2.69 -3.49
CA VAL A 167 -7.55 -2.90 -2.73
C VAL A 167 -8.41 -3.92 -3.46
N LEU A 168 -8.84 -4.96 -2.74
CA LEU A 168 -9.74 -5.99 -3.27
C LEU A 168 -11.15 -5.74 -2.76
N ARG A 169 -12.14 -5.77 -3.67
CA ARG A 169 -13.57 -5.70 -3.32
C ARG A 169 -14.01 -6.96 -2.59
N ASP A 170 -13.53 -8.12 -3.04
CA ASP A 170 -13.69 -9.37 -2.32
C ASP A 170 -12.67 -9.49 -1.18
N LYS A 171 -13.17 -9.37 0.05
CA LYS A 171 -12.36 -9.51 1.27
C LYS A 171 -12.10 -10.97 1.65
N ASN A 172 -12.77 -11.93 1.00
CA ASN A 172 -12.76 -13.35 1.35
C ASN A 172 -11.75 -14.19 0.56
N TYR A 173 -10.73 -13.57 -0.05
CA TYR A 173 -9.65 -14.31 -0.73
C TYR A 173 -8.96 -15.31 0.19
N ASN A 174 -8.55 -16.45 -0.34
CA ASN A 174 -7.83 -17.45 0.46
C ASN A 174 -6.34 -17.07 0.59
N ARG A 175 -5.66 -17.72 1.55
CA ARG A 175 -4.25 -17.40 1.86
C ARG A 175 -3.31 -17.73 0.69
N GLU A 176 -3.55 -18.84 0.01
CA GLU A 176 -2.68 -19.33 -1.07
C GLU A 176 -2.75 -18.40 -2.28
N GLU A 177 -3.94 -17.98 -2.68
CA GLU A 177 -4.17 -16.99 -3.73
C GLU A 177 -3.46 -15.66 -3.40
N PHE A 178 -3.53 -15.20 -2.15
CA PHE A 178 -2.83 -13.99 -1.76
C PHE A 178 -1.30 -14.16 -1.81
N LEU A 179 -0.76 -15.30 -1.39
CA LEU A 179 0.67 -15.58 -1.49
C LEU A 179 1.13 -15.64 -2.95
N GLU A 180 0.36 -16.29 -3.82
CA GLU A 180 0.60 -16.32 -5.25
C GLU A 180 0.64 -14.91 -5.84
N PHE A 181 -0.32 -14.06 -5.45
CA PHE A 181 -0.35 -12.66 -5.86
C PHE A 181 0.89 -11.88 -5.43
N VAL A 182 1.31 -12.04 -4.18
CA VAL A 182 2.52 -11.37 -3.65
C VAL A 182 3.76 -11.84 -4.39
N CYS A 183 3.91 -13.14 -4.60
CA CYS A 183 5.02 -13.71 -5.37
C CYS A 183 5.03 -13.22 -6.82
N PHE A 184 3.85 -13.13 -7.44
CA PHE A 184 3.68 -12.58 -8.77
C PHE A 184 4.11 -11.11 -8.82
N LEU A 185 3.63 -10.26 -7.91
CA LEU A 185 4.02 -8.84 -7.89
C LEU A 185 5.52 -8.68 -7.67
N ARG A 186 6.13 -9.43 -6.76
CA ARG A 186 7.58 -9.43 -6.51
C ARG A 186 8.40 -9.86 -7.72
N SER A 187 7.89 -10.80 -8.51
CA SER A 187 8.55 -11.27 -9.73
C SER A 187 8.39 -10.29 -10.90
N MET A 188 7.44 -9.36 -10.82
CA MET A 188 7.16 -8.37 -11.88
C MET A 188 7.66 -6.96 -11.54
N PHE A 189 7.77 -6.63 -10.25
CA PHE A 189 8.03 -5.30 -9.74
C PHE A 189 9.11 -5.34 -8.64
N PRO A 190 10.37 -5.02 -8.95
CA PRO A 190 11.49 -5.13 -8.02
C PRO A 190 11.45 -4.12 -6.85
N TYR A 191 10.51 -3.17 -6.86
CA TYR A 191 10.31 -2.23 -5.74
C TYR A 191 9.18 -2.66 -4.80
N PHE A 192 8.47 -3.74 -5.11
CA PHE A 192 7.29 -4.14 -4.33
C PHE A 192 7.70 -4.88 -3.05
N SER A 193 7.69 -4.15 -1.94
CA SER A 193 8.26 -4.61 -0.67
C SER A 193 7.24 -5.11 0.34
N ASN A 194 6.07 -4.47 0.42
CA ASN A 194 5.11 -4.68 1.50
C ASN A 194 3.80 -5.33 1.00
N SER A 195 3.30 -6.32 1.75
CA SER A 195 2.03 -6.98 1.45
C SER A 195 1.34 -7.36 2.75
N ASN A 196 0.46 -6.48 3.21
CA ASN A 196 -0.38 -6.74 4.36
C ASN A 196 -1.77 -7.09 3.87
N GLY A 197 -2.17 -8.35 4.05
CA GLY A 197 -3.53 -8.78 3.81
C GLY A 197 -4.46 -8.40 4.96
N ASN A 198 -5.77 -8.34 4.68
CA ASN A 198 -6.81 -8.10 5.69
C ASN A 198 -7.01 -9.27 6.68
N LYS A 199 -6.44 -10.45 6.39
CA LYS A 199 -6.45 -11.64 7.25
C LYS A 199 -5.18 -11.68 8.12
N LYS A 200 -5.34 -11.91 9.43
CA LYS A 200 -4.25 -11.94 10.44
C LYS A 200 -3.00 -12.69 9.91
N ARG A 201 -1.84 -12.03 10.05
CA ARG A 201 -0.46 -12.48 9.77
C ARG A 201 -0.32 -13.66 8.80
N ILE A 202 0.15 -13.35 7.59
CA ILE A 202 1.05 -14.25 6.88
C ILE A 202 2.25 -14.44 7.82
N GLY A 203 2.43 -15.66 8.33
CA GLY A 203 3.50 -16.00 9.27
C GLY A 203 4.89 -15.70 8.73
#